data_AF-A0A2E2C4H1-F1
#
_entry.id   AF-A0A2E2C4H1-F1
#
_cell.length_a   1.000
_cell.length_b   1.000
_cell.length_c   1.000
_cell.angle_alpha   90.00
_cell.angle_beta   90.00
_cell.angle_gamma   90.00
#
_symmetry.space_group_name_H-M   'P 1'
#
loop_
_entity.id
_entity.type
_entity.pdbx_description
1 polymer ?
#
loop_
_entity_poly.entity_id
_entity_poly.type
_entity_poly.pdbx_seq_one_letter_code
_entity_poly.pdbx_strand_id
1 'polypeptide(L)' 'MKQYPISRTQYWVFCIVFSLCALLGFASLVVGEIFLPRNAGGMEGRMAMYRSLGLWSFAWLGVAVWAGQRLWVLRRSE' A
#
# COMPACT_ATOMS: atom_id res chain seq x y z
N MET A 1 21.87 7.76 -17.76
CA MET A 1 20.91 8.42 -16.85
C MET A 1 21.64 8.69 -15.53
N LYS A 2 21.69 9.93 -15.04
CA LYS A 2 22.29 10.21 -13.72
C LYS A 2 21.36 9.64 -12.65
N GLN A 3 21.78 8.56 -11.98
CA GLN A 3 21.07 7.99 -10.85
C GLN A 3 21.33 8.89 -9.64
N TYR A 4 20.33 9.65 -9.22
CA TYR A 4 20.40 10.38 -7.95
C TYR A 4 20.22 9.35 -6.82
N PRO A 5 21.21 9.18 -5.94
CA PRO A 5 21.11 8.20 -4.86
C PRO A 5 20.01 8.65 -3.88
N ILE A 6 19.01 7.80 -3.70
CA ILE A 6 17.96 8.01 -2.69
C ILE A 6 18.62 7.85 -1.31
N SER A 7 18.41 8.82 -0.42
CA SER A 7 18.99 8.79 0.91
C SER A 7 18.27 7.79 1.83
N ARG A 8 18.96 7.32 2.88
CA ARG A 8 18.37 6.44 3.90
C ARG A 8 17.10 7.04 4.51
N THR A 9 17.07 8.34 4.76
CA THR A 9 15.89 9.05 5.27
C THR A 9 14.72 9.00 4.30
N GLN A 10 14.97 9.15 2.99
CA GLN A 10 13.93 9.06 1.97
C GLN A 10 13.32 7.66 1.90
N TYR A 11 14.12 6.60 2.00
CA TYR A 11 13.60 5.23 2.09
C TYR A 11 12.73 5.02 3.34
N TRP A 12 13.09 5.63 4.47
CA TRP A 12 12.27 5.60 5.69
C TRP A 12 10.93 6.30 5.51
N VAL A 13 10.92 7.48 4.90
CA VAL A 13 9.69 8.22 4.59
C VAL A 13 8.81 7.39 3.64
N PHE A 14 9.37 6.82 2.58
CA PHE A 14 8.62 5.96 1.67
C PHE A 14 8.03 4.75 2.40
N CYS A 15 8.81 4.08 3.25
CA CYS A 15 8.33 2.94 4.01
C CYS A 15 7.10 3.30 4.87
N ILE A 16 7.17 4.41 5.63
CA ILE A 16 6.06 4.85 6.50
C ILE A 16 4.83 5.23 5.67
N VAL A 17 5.00 6.12 4.69
CA VAL A 17 3.88 6.69 3.91
C VAL A 17 3.14 5.58 3.17
N PHE A 18 3.87 4.72 2.46
CA PHE A 18 3.24 3.65 1.69
C PHE A 18 2.65 2.54 2.58
N SER A 19 3.21 2.29 3.77
CA SER A 19 2.59 1.40 4.76
C SER A 19 1.25 1.95 5.26
N LEU A 20 1.19 3.26 5.55
CA LEU A 20 -0.05 3.92 5.98
C LEU A 20 -1.10 3.90 4.86
N CYS A 21 -0.71 4.17 3.61
CA CYS A 21 -1.61 4.07 2.47
C CYS A 21 -2.14 2.63 2.30
N ALA A 22 -1.28 1.62 2.37
CA ALA A 22 -1.69 0.22 2.31
C ALA A 22 -2.69 -0.12 3.43
N LEU A 23 -2.40 0.30 4.67
CA LEU A 23 -3.26 0.05 5.82
C LEU A 23 -4.63 0.73 5.68
N LEU A 24 -4.67 1.98 5.22
CA LEU A 24 -5.93 2.70 4.94
C LEU A 24 -6.72 2.03 3.82
N GLY A 25 -6.06 1.57 2.76
CA GLY A 25 -6.70 0.84 1.68
C GLY A 25 -7.33 -0.47 2.17
N PHE A 26 -6.61 -1.27 2.97
CA PHE A 26 -7.17 -2.47 3.59
C PHE A 26 -8.31 -2.16 4.57
N ALA A 27 -8.16 -1.13 5.43
CA ALA A 27 -9.23 -0.72 6.34
C ALA A 27 -10.51 -0.33 5.56
N SER A 28 -10.35 0.36 4.43
CA SER A 28 -11.47 0.74 3.56
C SER A 28 -12.19 -0.48 2.97
N LEU A 29 -11.48 -1.55 2.66
CA LEU A 29 -12.08 -2.83 2.23
C LEU A 29 -12.88 -3.50 3.35
N VAL A 30 -12.36 -3.48 4.59
CA VAL A 30 -13.05 -4.03 5.76
C VAL A 30 -14.34 -3.25 6.04
N VAL A 31 -14.26 -1.91 6.02
CA VAL A 31 -15.44 -1.05 6.15
C VAL A 31 -16.43 -1.32 5.01
N GLY A 32 -15.95 -1.45 3.78
CA GLY A 32 -16.79 -1.83 2.64
C GLY A 32 -17.51 -3.16 2.86
N GLU A 33 -16.84 -4.18 3.39
CA GLU A 33 -17.44 -5.49 3.68
C GLU A 33 -18.57 -5.41 4.72
N ILE A 34 -18.37 -4.61 5.77
CA ILE A 34 -19.31 -4.46 6.90
C ILE A 34 -20.52 -3.60 6.51
N PHE A 35 -20.30 -2.49 5.81
CA PHE A 35 -21.34 -1.46 5.63
C PHE A 35 -22.02 -1.46 4.24
N LEU A 36 -21.46 -2.11 3.22
CA LEU A 36 -22.09 -2.11 1.89
C LEU A 36 -23.26 -3.11 1.81
N PRO A 37 -24.45 -2.67 1.35
CA PRO A 37 -25.63 -3.52 1.27
C PRO A 37 -25.43 -4.69 0.30
N ARG A 38 -25.94 -5.87 0.68
CA ARG A 38 -25.95 -7.08 -0.14
C ARG A 38 -27.17 -7.11 -1.07
N ASN A 39 -27.19 -6.23 -2.08
CA ASN A 39 -28.20 -6.24 -3.15
C ASN A 39 -27.53 -6.27 -4.53
N ALA A 40 -28.29 -6.58 -5.58
CA ALA A 40 -27.74 -6.83 -6.92
C ALA A 40 -26.91 -5.64 -7.47
N GLY A 41 -27.35 -4.39 -7.24
CA GLY A 41 -26.58 -3.20 -7.61
C GLY A 41 -25.37 -2.92 -6.71
N GLY A 42 -25.46 -3.29 -5.43
CA GLY A 42 -24.36 -3.18 -4.47
C GLY A 42 -23.27 -4.23 -4.68
N MET A 43 -23.58 -5.36 -5.30
CA MET A 43 -22.62 -6.44 -5.56
C MET A 43 -21.57 -6.04 -6.61
N GLU A 44 -22.00 -5.43 -7.72
CA GLU A 44 -21.11 -4.87 -8.74
C GLU A 44 -20.22 -3.75 -8.17
N GLY A 45 -20.82 -2.84 -7.38
CA GLY A 45 -20.09 -1.76 -6.70
C GLY A 45 -19.05 -2.29 -5.70
N ARG A 46 -19.42 -3.30 -4.91
CA ARG A 46 -18.50 -4.00 -3.99
C ARG A 46 -17.34 -4.65 -4.75
N MET A 47 -17.61 -5.33 -5.86
CA MET A 47 -16.57 -6.00 -6.64
C MET A 47 -15.58 -5.02 -7.28
N ALA A 48 -16.08 -3.90 -7.82
CA ALA A 48 -15.24 -2.82 -8.34
C ALA A 48 -14.38 -2.18 -7.22
N MET A 49 -14.96 -2.00 -6.03
CA MET A 49 -14.26 -1.47 -4.86
C MET A 49 -13.16 -2.43 -4.36
N TYR A 50 -13.44 -3.72 -4.22
CA TYR A 50 -12.41 -4.72 -3.85
C TYR A 50 -11.28 -4.79 -4.86
N ARG A 51 -11.58 -4.75 -6.16
CA ARG A 51 -10.57 -4.78 -7.22
C ARG A 51 -9.67 -3.56 -7.18
N SER A 52 -10.26 -2.36 -7.21
CA SER A 52 -9.49 -1.13 -7.26
C SER A 52 -8.71 -0.90 -5.96
N LEU A 53 -9.39 -0.84 -4.82
CA LEU A 53 -8.75 -0.54 -3.53
C LEU A 53 -7.82 -1.67 -3.08
N GLY A 54 -8.16 -2.94 -3.35
CA GLY A 54 -7.26 -4.05 -3.06
C GLY A 54 -5.98 -3.97 -3.88
N LEU A 55 -6.07 -3.72 -5.19
CA LEU A 55 -4.91 -3.61 -6.06
C LEU A 55 -4.01 -2.44 -5.66
N TRP A 56 -4.60 -1.27 -5.34
CA TRP A 56 -3.84 -0.12 -4.82
C TRP A 56 -3.18 -0.40 -3.47
N SER A 57 -3.88 -1.09 -2.57
CA SER A 57 -3.33 -1.48 -1.26
C SER A 57 -2.12 -2.40 -1.42
N PHE A 58 -2.19 -3.39 -2.31
CA PHE A 58 -1.06 -4.28 -2.62
C PHE A 58 0.09 -3.54 -3.31
N ALA A 59 -0.21 -2.61 -4.23
CA ALA A 59 0.82 -1.80 -4.87
C ALA A 59 1.59 -0.95 -3.84
N TRP A 60 0.87 -0.27 -2.94
CA TRP A 60 1.49 0.50 -1.85
C TRP A 60 2.26 -0.38 -0.88
N LEU A 61 1.73 -1.56 -0.52
CA LEU A 61 2.45 -2.53 0.31
C LEU A 61 3.75 -2.99 -0.35
N GLY A 62 3.73 -3.25 -1.66
CA GLY A 62 4.92 -3.62 -2.42
C GLY A 62 6.01 -2.55 -2.37
N VAL A 63 5.64 -1.28 -2.51
CA VAL A 63 6.58 -0.15 -2.40
C VAL A 63 7.13 -0.04 -0.96
N ALA A 64 6.29 -0.22 0.05
CA ALA A 64 6.71 -0.21 1.45
C ALA A 64 7.70 -1.34 1.76
N VAL A 65 7.42 -2.56 1.32
CA VAL A 65 8.31 -3.72 1.48
C VAL A 65 9.64 -3.49 0.77
N TRP A 66 9.61 -2.97 -0.47
CA TRP A 66 10.83 -2.62 -1.20
C TRP A 66 11.68 -1.58 -0.48
N ALA A 67 11.05 -0.51 0.03
CA ALA A 67 11.74 0.52 0.80
C ALA A 67 12.33 -0.04 2.11
N GLY A 68 11.59 -0.89 2.81
CA GLY A 68 12.04 -1.60 4.01
C GLY A 68 13.24 -2.52 3.73
N GLN A 69 13.20 -3.28 2.62
CA GLN A 69 14.31 -4.13 2.20
C GLN A 69 15.57 -3.30 1.91
N ARG A 70 15.44 -2.16 1.23
CA ARG A 70 16.56 -1.24 0.96
C ARG A 70 17.16 -0.69 2.25
N LEU A 71 16.34 -0.29 3.22
CA LEU A 71 16.81 0.14 4.54
C LEU A 71 17.57 -0.97 5.27
N TRP A 72 17.08 -2.21 5.20
CA TRP A 72 17.75 -3.35 5.83
C TRP A 72 19.11 -3.64 5.20
N VAL A 73 19.23 -3.53 3.88
CA VAL A 73 20.52 -3.68 3.17
C VAL A 73 21.49 -2.58 3.58
N LEU A 74 21.06 -1.31 3.59
CA LEU A 74 21.90 -0.18 3.97
C LEU A 74 22.41 -0.29 5.43
N ARG A 75 21.58 -0.82 6.33
CA ARG A 75 21.97 -1.06 7.74
C ARG A 75 23.03 -2.16 7.89
N ARG A 76 23.09 -3.14 6.98
CA ARG A 76 24.10 -4.21 7.04
C ARG A 76 25.45 -3.82 6.43
N SER A 77 25.49 -2.73 5.68
CA SER A 77 26.71 -2.18 5.06
C SER A 77 27.40 -1.11 5.90
N GLU A 78 26.80 -0.71 7.02
CA GLU A 78 27.43 0.09 8.09
C GLU A 78 28.05 -0.85 9.13
#